data_AF-A0A7X7JUH7-F1
#
_entry.id   AF-A0A7X7JUH7-F1
#
_cell.length_a   1.000
_cell.length_b   1.000
_cell.length_c   1.000
_cell.angle_alpha   90.00
_cell.angle_beta   90.00
_cell.angle_gamma   90.00
#
_symmetry.space_group_name_H-M   'P 1'
#
loop_
_entity.id
_entity.type
_entity.pdbx_description
1 polymer ?
#
loop_
_entity_poly.entity_id
_entity_poly.type
_entity_poly.pdbx_seq_one_letter_code
_entity_poly.pdbx_strand_id
1 'polypeptide(L)'
;MKYPYWHPIPAGTPVEDVTGMAILAMSGADDDAAVCRFEIWSPTEDGERMAQLTYARLDRPQSVHRLTGSLEGRLDFRLRSVVSDPVIAVAIPDWQARRHLPLGAFHWASLTVITLVVALVVFIIGGPVAGFFAVPAGLLAALAMYPMIRPRGEFAIRTTGDLQLDEHNLLDYARARLDGERPEMQRLEDRRAAIVARVDDLRAEHIALREDIVFRIDFPAMFDTSVPTTAEFQTSLVRFDDVAAAGGVDDLEQAAAEVEITYATARQHAETVGIRHLPEDKRDDARRASKAARLAARASTEGERVASLTQTKRILDSLGLHYMPEIGEPLAIER
;
A
#
# COMPACT_ATOMS: atom_id res chain seq x y z
N MET A 1 -31.78 -0.20 -1.86
CA MET A 1 -31.06 -1.42 -1.43
C MET A 1 -31.67 -1.88 -0.12
N LYS A 2 -32.17 -3.12 -0.01
CA LYS A 2 -33.02 -3.57 1.12
C LYS A 2 -32.23 -4.06 2.34
N TYR A 3 -31.00 -4.52 2.13
CA TYR A 3 -30.09 -4.97 3.18
C TYR A 3 -28.75 -4.24 3.11
N PRO A 4 -28.20 -3.78 4.26
CA PRO A 4 -26.87 -3.19 4.30
C PRO A 4 -25.78 -4.22 3.98
N TYR A 5 -24.68 -3.77 3.37
CA TYR A 5 -23.53 -4.64 3.11
C TYR A 5 -23.00 -5.26 4.40
N TRP A 6 -22.48 -6.48 4.28
CA TRP A 6 -21.89 -7.30 5.33
C TRP A 6 -22.83 -7.67 6.47
N HIS A 7 -24.14 -7.59 6.25
CA HIS A 7 -25.15 -8.04 7.20
C HIS A 7 -25.81 -9.34 6.74
N PRO A 8 -26.16 -10.23 7.68
CA PRO A 8 -26.85 -11.47 7.36
C PRO A 8 -28.24 -11.16 6.81
N ILE A 9 -28.57 -11.81 5.69
CA ILE A 9 -29.89 -11.80 5.09
C ILE A 9 -30.69 -12.93 5.74
N PRO A 10 -31.89 -12.67 6.28
CA PRO A 10 -32.71 -13.73 6.86
C PRO A 10 -32.95 -14.87 5.86
N ALA A 11 -32.72 -16.12 6.28
CA ALA A 11 -32.87 -17.31 5.44
C ALA A 11 -34.23 -17.38 4.72
N GLY A 12 -35.27 -16.90 5.39
CA GLY A 12 -36.63 -16.91 4.89
C GLY A 12 -37.00 -15.82 3.89
N THR A 13 -36.05 -14.98 3.46
CA THR A 13 -36.27 -13.85 2.56
C THR A 13 -36.74 -14.31 1.17
N PRO A 14 -37.79 -13.71 0.59
CA PRO A 14 -38.20 -13.97 -0.80
C PRO A 14 -37.10 -13.60 -1.80
N VAL A 15 -36.95 -14.37 -2.88
CA VAL A 15 -35.91 -14.10 -3.90
C VAL A 15 -36.10 -12.74 -4.59
N GLU A 16 -37.34 -12.28 -4.73
CA GLU A 16 -37.68 -10.95 -5.26
C GLU A 16 -37.03 -9.80 -4.48
N ASP A 17 -36.88 -9.96 -3.16
CA ASP A 17 -36.36 -8.93 -2.26
C ASP A 17 -34.84 -8.74 -2.34
N VAL A 18 -34.14 -9.70 -2.93
CA VAL A 18 -32.69 -9.71 -3.09
C VAL A 18 -32.25 -9.66 -4.56
N THR A 19 -33.19 -9.41 -5.47
CA THR A 19 -32.92 -9.31 -6.89
C THR A 19 -31.99 -8.11 -7.17
N GLY A 20 -30.97 -8.33 -8.00
CA GLY A 20 -29.94 -7.34 -8.32
C GLY A 20 -28.88 -7.14 -7.22
N MET A 21 -29.01 -7.80 -6.06
CA MET A 21 -28.00 -7.76 -5.01
C MET A 21 -26.94 -8.83 -5.22
N ALA A 22 -25.68 -8.48 -4.93
CA ALA A 22 -24.61 -9.43 -4.76
C ALA A 22 -24.69 -10.03 -3.35
N ILE A 23 -24.63 -11.36 -3.27
CA ILE A 23 -24.78 -12.12 -2.03
C ILE A 23 -23.60 -13.07 -1.91
N LEU A 24 -22.95 -13.09 -0.77
CA LEU A 24 -22.05 -14.16 -0.37
C LEU A 24 -22.87 -15.23 0.36
N ALA A 25 -22.94 -16.42 -0.22
CA ALA A 25 -23.48 -17.60 0.44
C ALA A 25 -22.29 -18.40 1.01
N MET A 26 -22.33 -18.73 2.29
CA MET A 26 -21.29 -19.51 2.96
C MET A 26 -21.88 -20.58 3.87
N SER A 27 -21.18 -21.68 4.03
CA SER A 27 -21.50 -22.70 5.01
C SER A 27 -21.14 -22.19 6.41
N GLY A 28 -22.01 -22.43 7.38
CA GLY A 28 -21.73 -22.18 8.79
C GLY A 28 -20.82 -23.22 9.43
N ALA A 29 -20.52 -24.33 8.74
CA ALA A 29 -19.72 -25.44 9.28
C ALA A 29 -18.40 -25.67 8.52
N ASP A 30 -18.35 -25.35 7.23
CA ASP A 30 -17.23 -25.62 6.33
C ASP A 30 -16.74 -24.33 5.65
N ASP A 31 -15.58 -24.39 5.00
CA ASP A 31 -15.05 -23.31 4.13
C ASP A 31 -15.71 -23.29 2.74
N ASP A 32 -16.90 -23.88 2.61
CA ASP A 32 -17.65 -23.84 1.36
C ASP A 32 -18.38 -22.49 1.24
N ALA A 33 -18.08 -21.77 0.17
CA ALA A 33 -18.67 -20.46 -0.08
C ALA A 33 -18.75 -20.14 -1.57
N ALA A 34 -19.76 -19.36 -1.94
CA ALA A 34 -20.01 -18.91 -3.29
C ALA A 34 -20.58 -17.50 -3.29
N VAL A 35 -20.15 -16.69 -4.26
CA VAL A 35 -20.84 -15.44 -4.55
C VAL A 35 -21.94 -15.66 -5.55
N CYS A 36 -23.06 -14.98 -5.32
CA CYS A 36 -24.33 -15.20 -5.97
C CYS A 36 -24.94 -13.86 -6.38
N ARG A 37 -25.68 -13.86 -7.49
CA ARG A 37 -26.56 -12.76 -7.89
C ARG A 37 -27.85 -13.34 -8.46
N PHE A 38 -28.98 -12.80 -8.00
CA PHE A 38 -30.29 -13.12 -8.54
C PHE A 38 -30.71 -12.05 -9.54
N GLU A 39 -31.10 -12.49 -10.73
CA GLU A 39 -31.67 -11.64 -11.78
C GLU A 39 -33.05 -12.17 -12.14
N ILE A 40 -34.06 -11.29 -12.15
CA ILE A 40 -35.40 -11.63 -12.62
C ILE A 40 -35.47 -11.27 -14.10
N TRP A 41 -35.93 -12.22 -14.90
CA TRP A 41 -36.12 -12.07 -16.33
C TRP A 41 -37.55 -12.51 -16.67
N SER A 42 -38.16 -11.90 -17.68
CA SER A 42 -39.34 -12.44 -18.34
C SER A 42 -39.02 -12.80 -19.79
N PRO A 43 -39.25 -14.05 -20.25
CA PRO A 43 -38.91 -14.46 -21.61
C PRO A 43 -39.84 -13.86 -22.67
N THR A 44 -40.98 -13.29 -22.27
CA THR A 44 -42.00 -12.68 -23.13
C THR A 44 -42.74 -11.58 -22.36
N GLU A 45 -43.36 -10.61 -23.04
CA GLU A 45 -44.12 -9.52 -22.38
C GLU A 45 -45.24 -10.07 -21.46
N ASP A 46 -45.82 -11.22 -21.80
CA ASP A 46 -46.86 -11.93 -21.02
C ASP A 46 -46.34 -13.23 -20.35
N GLY A 47 -45.02 -13.44 -20.31
CA GLY A 47 -44.41 -14.67 -19.80
C GLY A 47 -44.36 -14.75 -18.27
N GLU A 48 -44.31 -15.99 -17.74
CA GLU A 48 -44.01 -16.20 -16.31
C GLU A 48 -42.64 -15.60 -15.96
N ARG A 49 -42.60 -14.82 -14.87
CA ARG A 49 -41.35 -14.23 -14.37
C ARG A 49 -40.47 -15.37 -13.84
N MET A 50 -39.27 -15.48 -14.36
CA MET A 50 -38.29 -16.47 -13.93
C MET A 50 -37.14 -15.83 -13.14
N ALA A 51 -36.57 -16.58 -12.21
CA ALA A 51 -35.36 -16.19 -11.50
C ALA A 51 -34.15 -16.92 -12.10
N GLN A 52 -33.11 -16.17 -12.43
CA GLN A 52 -31.80 -16.68 -12.76
C GLN A 52 -30.84 -16.40 -11.60
N LEU A 53 -30.29 -17.47 -11.03
CA LEU A 53 -29.19 -17.41 -10.08
C LEU A 53 -27.88 -17.57 -10.83
N THR A 54 -27.09 -16.50 -10.88
CA THR A 54 -25.70 -16.55 -11.35
C THR A 54 -24.80 -16.68 -10.14
N TYR A 55 -23.93 -17.69 -10.10
CA TYR A 55 -23.00 -17.88 -8.98
C TYR A 55 -21.61 -18.31 -9.42
N ALA A 56 -20.62 -18.05 -8.58
CA ALA A 56 -19.27 -18.57 -8.69
C ALA A 56 -18.82 -19.04 -7.31
N ARG A 57 -18.30 -20.27 -7.22
CA ARG A 57 -17.75 -20.78 -5.97
C ARG A 57 -16.38 -20.15 -5.70
N LEU A 58 -16.06 -19.85 -4.45
CA LEU A 58 -14.79 -19.22 -4.09
C LEU A 58 -13.57 -20.14 -4.31
N ASP A 59 -13.76 -21.46 -4.29
CA ASP A 59 -12.70 -22.42 -4.64
C ASP A 59 -12.40 -22.45 -6.16
N ARG A 60 -13.34 -21.97 -6.98
CA ARG A 60 -13.26 -21.94 -8.46
C ARG A 60 -13.95 -20.69 -9.03
N PRO A 61 -13.46 -19.48 -8.72
CA PRO A 61 -14.19 -18.24 -9.02
C PRO A 61 -14.30 -17.96 -10.52
N GLN A 62 -13.44 -18.58 -11.34
CA GLN A 62 -13.49 -18.54 -12.81
C GLN A 62 -14.70 -19.29 -13.41
N SER A 63 -15.29 -20.24 -12.67
CA SER A 63 -16.41 -21.05 -13.13
C SER A 63 -17.74 -20.41 -12.72
N VAL A 64 -18.21 -19.48 -13.56
CA VAL A 64 -19.53 -18.87 -13.38
C VAL A 64 -20.61 -19.82 -13.89
N HIS A 65 -21.49 -20.21 -12.99
CA HIS A 65 -22.64 -21.07 -13.25
C HIS A 65 -23.93 -20.25 -13.25
N ARG A 66 -24.93 -20.73 -13.99
CA ARG A 66 -26.27 -20.14 -14.03
C ARG A 66 -27.31 -21.22 -13.81
N LEU A 67 -28.20 -20.99 -12.85
CA LEU A 67 -29.35 -21.82 -12.58
C LEU A 67 -30.60 -20.99 -12.86
N THR A 68 -31.45 -21.46 -13.75
CA THR A 68 -32.74 -20.82 -14.05
C THR A 68 -33.85 -21.64 -13.41
N GLY A 69 -34.81 -20.97 -12.77
CA GLY A 69 -35.96 -21.64 -12.17
C GLY A 69 -37.11 -20.69 -11.88
N SER A 70 -38.20 -21.25 -11.34
CA SER A 70 -39.35 -20.46 -10.88
C SER A 70 -38.95 -19.43 -9.82
N LEU A 71 -39.60 -18.27 -9.86
CA LEU A 71 -39.45 -17.19 -8.88
C LEU A 71 -39.98 -17.57 -7.49
N GLU A 72 -40.85 -18.57 -7.43
CA GLU A 72 -41.42 -19.08 -6.19
C GLU A 72 -40.36 -19.86 -5.41
N GLY A 73 -39.91 -19.27 -4.29
CA GLY A 73 -38.95 -19.91 -3.40
C GLY A 73 -38.34 -18.95 -2.39
N ARG A 74 -37.81 -19.52 -1.31
CA ARG A 74 -37.04 -18.81 -0.29
C ARG A 74 -35.56 -18.82 -0.66
N LEU A 75 -34.84 -17.78 -0.22
CA LEU A 75 -33.42 -17.60 -0.51
C LEU A 75 -32.58 -18.83 -0.09
N ASP A 76 -32.79 -19.32 1.12
CA ASP A 76 -32.08 -20.49 1.67
C ASP A 76 -32.24 -21.74 0.82
N PHE A 77 -33.46 -22.04 0.36
CA PHE A 77 -33.74 -23.19 -0.50
C PHE A 77 -32.93 -23.13 -1.80
N ARG A 78 -32.77 -21.95 -2.40
CA ARG A 78 -31.98 -21.76 -3.62
C ARG A 78 -30.49 -21.88 -3.34
N LEU A 79 -30.00 -21.30 -2.26
CA LEU A 79 -28.58 -21.32 -1.93
C LEU A 79 -28.06 -22.69 -1.49
N ARG A 80 -28.91 -23.57 -0.93
CA ARG A 80 -28.56 -24.98 -0.64
C ARG A 80 -28.17 -25.79 -1.87
N SER A 81 -28.59 -25.36 -3.07
CA SER A 81 -28.13 -25.98 -4.32
C SER A 81 -26.71 -25.58 -4.72
N VAL A 82 -26.14 -24.59 -4.02
CA VAL A 82 -24.84 -23.98 -4.32
C VAL A 82 -23.81 -24.28 -3.23
N VAL A 83 -24.20 -24.18 -1.96
CA VAL A 83 -23.32 -24.30 -0.78
C VAL A 83 -23.92 -25.29 0.22
N SER A 84 -23.05 -26.00 0.94
CA SER A 84 -23.45 -26.93 2.02
C SER A 84 -24.26 -26.28 3.15
N ASP A 85 -25.16 -27.05 3.75
CA ASP A 85 -25.90 -26.65 4.95
C ASP A 85 -25.00 -26.67 6.20
N PRO A 86 -25.19 -25.75 7.17
CA PRO A 86 -26.19 -24.67 7.20
C PRO A 86 -25.75 -23.45 6.38
N VAL A 87 -26.65 -22.89 5.56
CA VAL A 87 -26.33 -21.74 4.71
C VAL A 87 -26.52 -20.41 5.43
N ILE A 88 -25.50 -19.56 5.38
CA ILE A 88 -25.52 -18.16 5.80
C ILE A 88 -25.40 -17.28 4.54
N ALA A 89 -26.37 -16.37 4.36
CA ALA A 89 -26.36 -15.41 3.26
C ALA A 89 -25.99 -14.02 3.77
N VAL A 90 -25.03 -13.36 3.14
CA VAL A 90 -24.57 -12.01 3.50
C VAL A 90 -24.62 -11.12 2.27
N ALA A 91 -25.20 -9.92 2.39
CA ALA A 91 -25.16 -8.94 1.31
C ALA A 91 -23.73 -8.43 1.13
N ILE A 92 -23.16 -8.46 -0.07
CA ILE A 92 -21.80 -7.96 -0.34
C ILE A 92 -21.82 -6.85 -1.38
N PRO A 93 -20.77 -6.00 -1.44
CA PRO A 93 -20.54 -5.11 -2.57
C PRO A 93 -20.45 -5.91 -3.86
N ASP A 94 -20.72 -5.23 -4.98
CA ASP A 94 -20.85 -5.92 -6.25
C ASP A 94 -19.61 -6.76 -6.60
N TRP A 95 -19.80 -7.93 -7.20
CA TRP A 95 -18.70 -8.81 -7.61
C TRP A 95 -18.58 -8.85 -9.12
N GLN A 96 -17.35 -8.88 -9.62
CA GLN A 96 -17.08 -9.08 -11.03
C GLN A 96 -16.09 -10.22 -11.20
N ALA A 97 -16.56 -11.35 -11.75
CA ALA A 97 -15.65 -12.28 -12.38
C ALA A 97 -15.08 -11.60 -13.63
N ARG A 98 -13.83 -11.14 -13.55
CA ARG A 98 -13.12 -10.60 -14.70
C ARG A 98 -12.81 -11.78 -15.63
N ARG A 99 -13.75 -12.12 -16.51
CA ARG A 99 -13.42 -12.80 -17.75
C ARG A 99 -12.52 -11.83 -18.49
N HIS A 100 -11.21 -12.04 -18.42
CA HIS A 100 -10.39 -11.62 -19.54
C HIS A 100 -11.07 -12.26 -20.76
N LEU A 101 -11.62 -11.43 -21.66
CA LEU A 101 -11.82 -11.90 -23.02
C LEU A 101 -10.48 -12.55 -23.36
N PRO A 102 -10.45 -13.78 -23.90
CA PRO A 102 -9.20 -14.25 -24.44
C PRO A 102 -8.77 -13.14 -25.40
N LEU A 103 -7.66 -12.46 -25.09
CA LEU A 103 -6.89 -11.64 -26.03
C LEU A 103 -6.29 -12.61 -27.07
N GLY A 104 -7.16 -13.44 -27.65
CA GLY A 104 -6.91 -14.61 -28.46
C GLY A 104 -6.60 -14.26 -29.90
N ALA A 105 -6.45 -12.98 -30.22
CA ALA A 105 -5.87 -12.54 -31.49
C ALA A 105 -4.43 -12.02 -31.30
N PHE A 106 -4.11 -11.38 -30.17
CA PHE A 106 -2.86 -10.61 -30.05
C PHE A 106 -1.67 -11.47 -29.58
N HIS A 107 -1.90 -12.46 -28.70
CA HIS A 107 -0.84 -13.36 -28.23
C HIS A 107 -0.54 -14.51 -29.20
N TRP A 108 -1.52 -14.99 -29.97
CA TRP A 108 -1.29 -16.03 -30.98
C TRP A 108 -0.48 -15.52 -32.17
N ALA A 109 -0.64 -14.25 -32.56
CA ALA A 109 0.14 -13.63 -33.63
C ALA A 109 1.62 -13.46 -33.21
N SER A 110 1.88 -13.07 -31.96
CA SER A 110 3.25 -12.92 -31.46
C SER A 110 3.94 -14.28 -31.26
N LEU A 111 3.22 -15.30 -30.76
CA LEU A 111 3.77 -16.66 -30.64
C LEU A 111 4.04 -17.30 -32.00
N THR A 112 3.16 -17.11 -32.99
CA THR A 112 3.41 -17.59 -34.36
C THR A 112 4.59 -16.88 -34.99
N VAL A 113 4.73 -15.56 -34.82
CA VAL A 113 5.91 -14.81 -35.32
C VAL A 113 7.19 -15.29 -34.66
N ILE A 114 7.22 -15.47 -33.32
CA ILE A 114 8.41 -15.97 -32.61
C ILE A 114 8.76 -17.39 -33.07
N THR A 115 7.77 -18.28 -33.22
CA THR A 115 7.98 -19.65 -33.69
C THR A 115 8.50 -19.67 -35.12
N LEU A 116 7.98 -18.79 -35.99
CA LEU A 116 8.40 -18.66 -37.38
C LEU A 116 9.83 -18.10 -37.48
N VAL A 117 10.19 -17.12 -36.65
CA VAL A 117 11.54 -16.55 -36.57
C VAL A 117 12.54 -17.58 -36.06
N VAL A 118 12.21 -18.33 -35.00
CA VAL A 118 13.08 -19.40 -34.48
C VAL A 118 13.23 -20.52 -35.51
N ALA A 119 12.15 -20.94 -36.17
CA ALA A 119 12.21 -21.94 -37.24
C ALA A 119 13.07 -21.46 -38.43
N LEU A 120 12.98 -20.18 -38.79
CA LEU A 120 13.80 -19.57 -39.85
C LEU A 120 15.29 -19.53 -39.45
N VAL A 121 15.62 -19.15 -38.22
CA VAL A 121 17.01 -19.14 -37.72
C VAL A 121 17.59 -20.56 -37.67
N VAL A 122 16.83 -21.54 -37.20
CA VAL A 122 17.25 -22.95 -37.17
C VAL A 122 17.40 -23.51 -38.59
N PHE A 123 16.54 -23.11 -39.52
CA PHE A 123 16.64 -23.49 -40.94
C PHE A 123 17.90 -22.91 -41.59
N ILE A 124 18.24 -21.65 -41.31
CA ILE A 124 19.43 -20.98 -41.84
C ILE A 124 20.72 -21.62 -41.30
N ILE A 125 20.75 -22.02 -40.02
CA ILE A 125 21.97 -22.54 -39.36
C ILE A 125 22.12 -24.06 -39.53
N GLY A 126 21.03 -24.83 -39.44
CA GLY A 126 21.05 -26.31 -39.38
C GLY A 126 20.62 -27.02 -40.67
N GLY A 127 20.19 -26.29 -41.69
CA GLY A 127 19.71 -26.85 -42.95
C GLY A 127 18.26 -27.37 -42.93
N PRO A 128 17.73 -27.79 -44.09
CA PRO A 128 16.29 -27.98 -44.30
C PRO A 128 15.66 -29.10 -43.46
N VAL A 129 16.45 -30.11 -43.07
CA VAL A 129 15.99 -31.21 -42.21
C VAL A 129 15.78 -30.72 -40.77
N ALA A 130 16.65 -29.84 -40.25
CA ALA A 130 16.54 -29.30 -38.89
C ALA A 130 15.34 -28.35 -38.73
N GLY A 131 15.06 -27.53 -39.75
CA GLY A 131 13.89 -26.63 -39.75
C GLY A 131 12.55 -27.36 -39.73
N PHE A 132 12.46 -28.55 -40.37
CA PHE A 132 11.22 -29.32 -40.44
C PHE A 132 10.77 -29.85 -39.06
N PHE A 133 11.71 -30.21 -38.18
CA PHE A 133 11.42 -30.70 -36.82
C PHE A 133 11.24 -29.56 -35.79
N ALA A 134 11.75 -28.36 -36.07
CA ALA A 134 11.66 -27.23 -35.13
C ALA A 134 10.22 -26.71 -34.95
N VAL A 135 9.40 -26.75 -36.00
CA VAL A 135 8.00 -26.27 -35.97
C VAL A 135 7.10 -27.10 -35.06
N PRO A 136 7.02 -28.45 -35.18
CA PRO A 136 6.20 -29.26 -34.27
C PRO A 136 6.71 -29.23 -32.82
N ALA A 137 8.03 -29.14 -32.61
CA ALA A 137 8.59 -29.00 -31.27
C ALA A 137 8.20 -27.67 -30.60
N GLY A 138 8.24 -26.56 -31.33
CA GLY A 138 7.78 -25.25 -30.85
C GLY A 138 6.28 -25.23 -30.54
N LEU A 139 5.45 -25.87 -31.36
CA LEU A 139 4.02 -26.00 -31.12
C LEU A 139 3.71 -26.83 -29.87
N LEU A 140 4.43 -27.93 -29.66
CA LEU A 140 4.28 -28.76 -28.46
C LEU A 140 4.73 -28.02 -27.19
N ALA A 141 5.83 -27.27 -27.25
CA ALA A 141 6.28 -26.45 -26.13
C ALA A 141 5.25 -25.34 -25.81
N ALA A 142 4.67 -24.70 -26.82
CA ALA A 142 3.62 -23.71 -26.65
C ALA A 142 2.35 -24.30 -26.01
N LEU A 143 1.92 -25.49 -26.46
CA LEU A 143 0.79 -26.22 -25.88
C LEU A 143 1.04 -26.65 -24.43
N ALA A 144 2.28 -27.05 -24.11
CA ALA A 144 2.68 -27.40 -22.75
C ALA A 144 2.76 -26.18 -21.81
N MET A 145 3.12 -25.01 -22.33
CA MET A 145 3.23 -23.76 -21.56
C MET A 145 1.90 -22.99 -21.47
N TYR A 146 0.93 -23.28 -22.34
CA TYR A 146 -0.41 -22.70 -22.34
C TYR A 146 -1.14 -22.74 -20.99
N PRO A 147 -1.17 -23.87 -20.23
CA PRO A 147 -1.80 -23.88 -18.91
C PRO A 147 -1.07 -23.01 -17.86
N MET A 148 0.23 -22.72 -18.04
CA MET A 148 1.00 -21.84 -17.14
C MET A 148 0.80 -20.35 -17.45
N ILE A 149 0.60 -20.00 -18.72
CA ILE A 149 0.45 -18.61 -19.17
C ILE A 149 -1.03 -18.15 -19.12
N ARG A 150 -1.97 -19.08 -18.96
CA ARG A 150 -3.38 -18.73 -18.82
C ARG A 150 -3.53 -17.78 -17.63
N PRO A 151 -3.96 -16.52 -17.83
CA PRO A 151 -4.22 -15.63 -16.71
C PRO A 151 -5.24 -16.33 -15.82
N ARG A 152 -4.87 -16.59 -14.57
CA ARG A 152 -5.88 -16.91 -13.55
C ARG A 152 -6.77 -15.67 -13.49
N GLY A 153 -8.04 -15.82 -13.83
CA GLY A 153 -8.96 -14.68 -13.87
C GLY A 153 -9.07 -14.12 -12.46
N GLU A 154 -8.58 -12.90 -12.25
CA GLU A 154 -8.69 -12.21 -10.97
C GLU A 154 -10.18 -12.02 -10.64
N PHE A 155 -10.60 -12.65 -9.56
CA PHE A 155 -11.89 -12.40 -8.96
C PHE A 155 -11.74 -11.20 -8.04
N ALA A 156 -12.46 -10.12 -8.35
CA ALA A 156 -12.36 -8.89 -7.58
C ALA A 156 -13.77 -8.45 -7.14
N ILE A 157 -13.89 -8.13 -5.86
CA ILE A 157 -15.09 -7.53 -5.30
C ILE A 157 -14.91 -6.03 -5.34
N ARG A 158 -15.86 -5.33 -5.97
CA ARG A 158 -15.86 -3.87 -6.01
C ARG A 158 -16.44 -3.36 -4.70
N THR A 159 -15.57 -3.22 -3.71
CA THR A 159 -15.91 -2.52 -2.47
C THR A 159 -15.92 -1.01 -2.72
N THR A 160 -16.72 -0.28 -1.94
CA THR A 160 -16.67 1.20 -1.94
C THR A 160 -15.55 1.61 -0.99
N GLY A 161 -14.33 1.76 -1.52
CA GLY A 161 -13.11 2.03 -0.74
C GLY A 161 -11.93 1.18 -1.22
N ASP A 162 -10.78 1.31 -0.55
CA ASP A 162 -9.52 0.62 -0.90
C ASP A 162 -9.45 -0.83 -0.37
N LEU A 163 -10.60 -1.46 -0.07
CA LEU A 163 -10.63 -2.85 0.37
C LEU A 163 -10.46 -3.77 -0.84
N GLN A 164 -9.24 -4.25 -1.03
CA GLN A 164 -8.88 -5.30 -1.99
C GLN A 164 -9.35 -6.66 -1.47
N LEU A 165 -10.65 -6.95 -1.64
CA LEU A 165 -11.21 -8.26 -1.34
C LEU A 165 -11.18 -9.16 -2.59
N ASP A 166 -10.66 -10.37 -2.41
CA ASP A 166 -10.46 -11.38 -3.45
C ASP A 166 -11.03 -12.75 -3.00
N GLU A 167 -10.81 -13.81 -3.81
CA GLU A 167 -11.34 -15.13 -3.48
C GLU A 167 -10.72 -15.76 -2.21
N HIS A 168 -9.54 -15.30 -1.79
CA HIS A 168 -8.80 -15.88 -0.67
C HIS A 168 -9.16 -15.23 0.65
N ASN A 169 -9.46 -13.92 0.66
CA ASN A 169 -9.67 -13.15 1.88
C ASN A 169 -11.14 -12.78 2.15
N LEU A 170 -12.04 -12.97 1.18
CA LEU A 170 -13.45 -12.60 1.31
C LEU A 170 -14.16 -13.36 2.43
N LEU A 171 -13.94 -14.67 2.52
CA LEU A 171 -14.64 -15.52 3.49
C LEU A 171 -14.25 -15.14 4.92
N ASP A 172 -12.94 -14.99 5.17
CA ASP A 172 -12.41 -14.57 6.47
C ASP A 172 -12.91 -13.18 6.86
N TYR A 173 -12.92 -12.25 5.91
CA TYR A 173 -13.46 -10.91 6.13
C TYR A 173 -14.94 -10.93 6.50
N ALA A 174 -15.74 -11.74 5.81
CA ALA A 174 -17.18 -11.85 6.08
C ALA A 174 -17.46 -12.50 7.45
N ARG A 175 -16.70 -13.54 7.83
CA ARG A 175 -16.79 -14.17 9.16
C ARG A 175 -16.45 -13.20 10.27
N ALA A 176 -15.31 -12.51 10.16
CA ALA A 176 -14.91 -11.49 11.12
C ALA A 176 -16.00 -10.41 11.30
N ARG A 177 -16.66 -10.00 10.21
CA ARG A 177 -17.76 -9.03 10.28
C ARG A 177 -19.01 -9.56 10.98
N LEU A 178 -19.34 -10.84 10.78
CA LEU A 178 -20.44 -11.52 11.47
C LEU A 178 -20.17 -11.65 12.98
N ASP A 179 -18.91 -11.83 13.36
CA ASP A 179 -18.47 -11.86 14.76
C ASP A 179 -18.40 -10.46 15.41
N GLY A 180 -18.72 -9.41 14.64
CA GLY A 180 -18.76 -8.02 15.09
C GLY A 180 -17.43 -7.28 14.99
N GLU A 181 -16.37 -7.93 14.49
CA GLU A 181 -15.09 -7.29 14.22
C GLU A 181 -15.20 -6.29 13.06
N ARG A 182 -14.22 -5.38 12.97
CA ARG A 182 -14.10 -4.40 11.88
C ARG A 182 -12.68 -4.43 11.29
N PRO A 183 -12.34 -5.45 10.49
CA PRO A 183 -10.98 -5.61 9.96
C PRO A 183 -10.51 -4.42 9.11
N GLU A 184 -11.44 -3.69 8.49
CA GLU A 184 -11.18 -2.43 7.79
C GLU A 184 -10.60 -1.35 8.71
N MET A 185 -11.08 -1.24 9.95
CA MET A 185 -10.59 -0.26 10.92
C MET A 185 -9.18 -0.62 11.38
N GLN A 186 -8.92 -1.92 11.58
CA GLN A 186 -7.58 -2.37 11.96
C GLN A 186 -6.55 -2.06 10.87
N ARG A 187 -6.86 -2.31 9.60
CA ARG A 187 -5.97 -1.92 8.49
C ARG A 187 -5.78 -0.40 8.38
N LEU A 188 -6.81 0.39 8.70
CA LEU A 188 -6.70 1.85 8.73
C LEU A 188 -5.84 2.32 9.92
N GLU A 189 -5.96 1.69 11.07
CA GLU A 189 -5.12 1.95 12.25
C GLU A 189 -3.66 1.56 11.98
N ASP A 190 -3.42 0.41 11.36
CA ASP A 190 -2.08 -0.03 10.96
C ASP A 190 -1.45 0.95 9.96
N ARG A 191 -2.21 1.37 8.93
CA ARG A 191 -1.76 2.39 7.97
C ARG A 191 -1.48 3.72 8.67
N ARG A 192 -2.36 4.17 9.55
CA ARG A 192 -2.16 5.39 10.36
C ARG A 192 -0.88 5.30 11.19
N ALA A 193 -0.67 4.19 11.90
CA ALA A 193 0.51 3.96 12.71
C ALA A 193 1.79 3.99 11.88
N ALA A 194 1.78 3.38 10.68
CA ALA A 194 2.92 3.41 9.77
C ALA A 194 3.26 4.82 9.26
N ILE A 195 2.25 5.66 8.98
CA ILE A 195 2.46 7.05 8.57
C ILE A 195 3.08 7.87 9.71
N VAL A 196 2.55 7.72 10.93
CA VAL A 196 3.07 8.41 12.12
C VAL A 196 4.52 8.00 12.40
N ALA A 197 4.81 6.70 12.38
CA ALA A 197 6.16 6.19 12.60
C ALA A 197 7.18 6.79 11.62
N ARG A 198 6.79 6.97 10.35
CA ARG A 198 7.66 7.57 9.33
C ARG A 198 8.05 9.02 9.64
N VAL A 199 7.10 9.82 10.13
CA VAL A 199 7.37 11.21 10.55
C VAL A 199 8.15 11.26 11.86
N ASP A 200 7.88 10.33 12.78
CA ASP A 200 8.65 10.19 14.02
C ASP A 200 10.12 9.83 13.74
N ASP A 201 10.40 8.98 12.76
CA ASP A 201 11.77 8.67 12.31
C ASP A 201 12.49 9.93 11.79
N LEU A 202 11.80 10.78 11.01
CA LEU A 202 12.36 12.08 10.57
C LEU A 202 12.59 13.04 11.73
N ARG A 203 11.68 13.08 12.70
CA ARG A 203 11.83 13.91 13.90
C ARG A 203 13.03 13.44 14.73
N ALA A 204 13.20 12.13 14.87
CA ALA A 204 14.36 11.53 15.54
C ALA A 204 15.66 11.86 14.80
N GLU A 205 15.69 11.78 13.48
CA GLU A 205 16.84 12.20 12.68
C GLU A 205 17.16 13.69 12.87
N HIS A 206 16.16 14.56 12.81
CA HIS A 206 16.35 16.01 13.01
C HIS A 206 16.87 16.33 14.42
N ILE A 207 16.38 15.64 15.45
CA ILE A 207 16.89 15.76 16.83
C ILE A 207 18.35 15.30 16.90
N ALA A 208 18.70 14.16 16.30
CA ALA A 208 20.07 13.66 16.27
C ALA A 208 21.02 14.66 15.58
N LEU A 209 20.60 15.27 14.46
CA LEU A 209 21.36 16.33 13.80
C LEU A 209 21.50 17.58 14.66
N ARG A 210 20.52 17.87 15.52
CA ARG A 210 20.58 18.99 16.47
C ARG A 210 21.54 18.72 17.64
N GLU A 211 21.77 17.46 17.98
CA GLU A 211 22.74 17.04 19.00
C GLU A 211 24.15 16.92 18.44
N ASP A 212 24.31 16.69 17.14
CA ASP A 212 25.61 16.75 16.46
C ASP A 212 26.12 18.19 16.36
N ILE A 213 26.97 18.57 17.31
CA ILE A 213 27.62 19.88 17.39
C ILE A 213 28.36 20.21 16.09
N VAL A 214 29.03 19.24 15.46
CA VAL A 214 29.78 19.47 14.23
C VAL A 214 28.82 19.81 13.10
N PHE A 215 27.75 19.03 12.94
CA PHE A 215 26.73 19.28 11.93
C PHE A 215 26.07 20.65 12.12
N ARG A 216 25.72 21.03 13.36
CA ARG A 216 25.15 22.35 13.66
C ARG A 216 26.06 23.53 13.32
N ILE A 217 27.37 23.38 13.50
CA ILE A 217 28.33 24.43 13.14
C ILE A 217 28.51 24.51 11.63
N ASP A 218 28.58 23.37 10.96
CA ASP A 218 28.85 23.30 9.52
C ASP A 218 27.63 23.69 8.67
N PHE A 219 26.41 23.39 9.15
CA PHE A 219 25.14 23.59 8.44
C PHE A 219 24.10 24.35 9.28
N PRO A 220 24.40 25.58 9.73
CA PRO A 220 23.57 26.29 10.70
C PRO A 220 22.19 26.69 10.19
N ALA A 221 22.03 26.83 8.88
CA ALA A 221 20.74 27.20 8.26
C ALA A 221 19.63 26.16 8.56
N MET A 222 19.97 24.89 8.83
CA MET A 222 18.99 23.86 9.19
C MET A 222 18.30 24.11 10.53
N PHE A 223 18.87 24.97 11.38
CA PHE A 223 18.41 25.23 12.74
C PHE A 223 18.01 26.69 12.96
N ASP A 224 18.06 27.51 11.91
CA ASP A 224 17.70 28.92 11.94
C ASP A 224 16.27 29.07 11.39
N THR A 225 15.34 29.46 12.27
CA THR A 225 13.92 29.64 11.91
C THR A 225 13.67 30.88 11.04
N SER A 226 14.67 31.75 10.86
CA SER A 226 14.58 32.86 9.90
C SER A 226 14.80 32.42 8.45
N VAL A 227 15.33 31.20 8.23
CA VAL A 227 15.51 30.62 6.89
C VAL A 227 14.17 30.08 6.39
N PRO A 228 13.68 30.50 5.20
CA PRO A 228 12.37 30.10 4.70
C PRO A 228 12.16 28.58 4.63
N THR A 229 13.13 27.82 4.12
CA THR A 229 13.02 26.36 4.00
C THR A 229 12.92 25.67 5.36
N THR A 230 13.62 26.19 6.37
CA THR A 230 13.59 25.66 7.74
C THR A 230 12.27 26.05 8.43
N ALA A 231 11.78 27.27 8.22
CA ALA A 231 10.48 27.71 8.72
C ALA A 231 9.32 26.88 8.12
N GLU A 232 9.38 26.57 6.82
CA GLU A 232 8.41 25.71 6.14
C GLU A 232 8.40 24.30 6.72
N PHE A 233 9.57 23.70 6.96
CA PHE A 233 9.68 22.40 7.65
C PHE A 233 9.09 22.42 9.07
N GLN A 234 9.38 23.45 9.87
CA GLN A 234 8.81 23.55 11.22
C GLN A 234 7.28 23.73 11.17
N THR A 235 6.78 24.47 10.18
CA THR A 235 5.34 24.68 9.97
C THR A 235 4.64 23.39 9.52
N SER A 236 5.27 22.61 8.64
CA SER A 236 4.70 21.32 8.18
C SER A 236 4.62 20.30 9.32
N LEU A 237 5.59 20.28 10.24
CA LEU A 237 5.52 19.45 11.45
C LEU A 237 4.32 19.81 12.34
N VAL A 238 4.09 21.10 12.60
CA VAL A 238 2.92 21.55 13.40
C VAL A 238 1.63 21.14 12.70
N ARG A 239 1.53 21.35 11.39
CA ARG A 239 0.36 20.96 10.61
C ARG A 239 0.14 19.44 10.63
N PHE A 240 1.21 18.65 10.57
CA PHE A 240 1.13 17.20 10.71
C PHE A 240 0.57 16.80 12.08
N ASP A 241 1.03 17.43 13.17
CA ASP A 241 0.54 17.15 14.52
C ASP A 241 -0.97 17.47 14.65
N ASP A 242 -1.44 18.56 14.05
CA ASP A 242 -2.87 18.92 14.00
C ASP A 242 -3.71 17.87 13.24
N VAL A 243 -3.22 17.42 12.07
CA VAL A 243 -3.89 16.39 11.26
C VAL A 243 -3.82 15.02 11.94
N ALA A 244 -2.72 14.69 12.60
CA ALA A 244 -2.56 13.46 13.37
C ALA A 244 -3.56 13.38 14.53
N ALA A 245 -3.97 14.51 15.10
CA ALA A 245 -4.96 14.55 16.17
C ALA A 245 -6.40 14.34 15.68
N ALA A 246 -6.78 14.91 14.53
CA ALA A 246 -8.20 15.03 14.14
C ALA A 246 -8.53 14.66 12.67
N GLY A 247 -7.53 14.42 11.82
CA GLY A 247 -7.68 14.18 10.39
C GLY A 247 -7.93 12.71 10.01
N GLY A 248 -8.34 12.51 8.76
CA GLY A 248 -8.43 11.18 8.14
C GLY A 248 -7.06 10.64 7.72
N VAL A 249 -6.99 9.33 7.41
CA VAL A 249 -5.73 8.66 7.02
C VAL A 249 -5.12 9.26 5.74
N ASP A 250 -5.94 9.66 4.77
CA ASP A 250 -5.43 10.24 3.51
C ASP A 250 -4.89 11.66 3.70
N ASP A 251 -5.56 12.49 4.53
CA ASP A 251 -5.05 13.80 4.92
C ASP A 251 -3.72 13.67 5.68
N LEU A 252 -3.62 12.63 6.53
CA LEU A 252 -2.42 12.33 7.30
C LEU A 252 -1.26 11.91 6.40
N GLU A 253 -1.50 11.07 5.38
CA GLU A 253 -0.48 10.70 4.38
C GLU A 253 0.00 11.92 3.61
N GLN A 254 -0.92 12.81 3.20
CA GLN A 254 -0.56 14.05 2.50
C GLN A 254 0.29 14.96 3.39
N ALA A 255 -0.08 15.11 4.66
CA ALA A 255 0.70 15.89 5.62
C ALA A 255 2.10 15.28 5.86
N ALA A 256 2.21 13.94 5.95
CA ALA A 256 3.49 13.26 6.07
C ALA A 256 4.39 13.50 4.86
N ALA A 257 3.85 13.40 3.65
CA ALA A 257 4.58 13.69 2.42
C ALA A 257 5.07 15.15 2.37
N GLU A 258 4.27 16.10 2.86
CA GLU A 258 4.66 17.51 2.98
C GLU A 258 5.83 17.69 3.96
N VAL A 259 5.83 16.99 5.10
CA VAL A 259 6.95 16.98 6.07
C VAL A 259 8.22 16.41 5.42
N GLU A 260 8.12 15.27 4.73
CA GLU A 260 9.27 14.64 4.04
C GLU A 260 9.92 15.59 3.03
N ILE A 261 9.10 16.24 2.18
CA ILE A 261 9.57 17.17 1.14
C ILE A 261 10.22 18.39 1.77
N THR A 262 9.57 19.01 2.75
CA THR A 262 10.07 20.22 3.41
C THR A 262 11.35 19.94 4.20
N TYR A 263 11.45 18.79 4.88
CA TYR A 263 12.66 18.36 5.56
C TYR A 263 13.84 18.17 4.59
N ALA A 264 13.64 17.41 3.50
CA ALA A 264 14.68 17.18 2.50
C ALA A 264 15.15 18.49 1.85
N THR A 265 14.21 19.40 1.58
CA THR A 265 14.51 20.72 1.02
C THR A 265 15.31 21.58 1.99
N ALA A 266 14.90 21.65 3.26
CA ALA A 266 15.62 22.39 4.31
C ALA A 266 17.05 21.86 4.49
N ARG A 267 17.21 20.54 4.53
CA ARG A 267 18.53 19.91 4.66
C ARG A 267 19.42 20.19 3.45
N GLN A 268 18.89 19.99 2.24
CA GLN A 268 19.66 20.26 1.02
C GLN A 268 20.08 21.74 0.93
N HIS A 269 19.19 22.67 1.32
CA HIS A 269 19.51 24.08 1.38
C HIS A 269 20.64 24.35 2.38
N ALA A 270 20.53 23.80 3.60
CA ALA A 270 21.53 23.96 4.64
C ALA A 270 22.89 23.40 4.25
N GLU A 271 22.93 22.23 3.61
CA GLU A 271 24.16 21.61 3.09
C GLU A 271 24.78 22.42 1.95
N THR A 272 23.95 23.00 1.07
CA THR A 272 24.39 23.84 -0.05
C THR A 272 25.03 25.14 0.44
N VAL A 273 24.38 25.82 1.40
CA VAL A 273 24.87 27.09 1.93
C VAL A 273 26.06 26.85 2.88
N GLY A 274 25.93 25.88 3.78
CA GLY A 274 26.90 25.53 4.81
C GLY A 274 27.27 26.72 5.70
N ILE A 275 28.54 26.79 6.09
CA ILE A 275 29.11 27.89 6.90
C ILE A 275 28.88 29.28 6.28
N ARG A 276 28.58 29.39 4.97
CA ARG A 276 28.34 30.69 4.32
C ARG A 276 27.06 31.39 4.80
N HIS A 277 26.16 30.66 5.46
CA HIS A 277 24.98 31.23 6.13
C HIS A 277 25.38 32.19 7.25
N LEU A 278 26.55 31.97 7.86
CA LEU A 278 27.06 32.84 8.91
C LEU A 278 27.52 34.19 8.34
N PRO A 279 27.41 35.28 9.13
CA PRO A 279 28.04 36.57 8.82
C PRO A 279 29.52 36.40 8.47
N GLU A 280 30.02 37.16 7.50
CA GLU A 280 31.36 36.93 6.93
C GLU A 280 32.48 36.96 7.97
N ASP A 281 32.38 37.89 8.92
CA ASP A 281 33.30 38.10 10.03
C ASP A 281 33.32 36.94 11.05
N LYS A 282 32.29 36.10 11.04
CA LYS A 282 32.13 34.96 11.96
C LYS A 282 32.52 33.61 11.35
N ARG A 283 32.70 33.53 10.03
CA ARG A 283 32.93 32.26 9.31
C ARG A 283 34.25 31.59 9.70
N ASP A 284 35.32 32.36 9.90
CA ASP A 284 36.62 31.80 10.29
C ASP A 284 36.59 31.22 11.70
N ASP A 285 35.90 31.90 12.61
CA ASP A 285 35.71 31.45 13.97
C ASP A 285 34.87 30.17 14.00
N ALA A 286 33.79 30.11 13.24
CA ALA A 286 32.99 28.88 13.07
C ALA A 286 33.82 27.72 12.49
N ARG A 287 34.68 27.95 11.51
CA ARG A 287 35.61 26.92 11.00
C ARG A 287 36.55 26.41 12.08
N ARG A 288 37.07 27.30 12.94
CA ARG A 288 37.91 26.90 14.09
C ARG A 288 37.11 26.10 15.12
N ALA A 289 35.86 26.49 15.39
CA ALA A 289 34.96 25.75 16.29
C ALA A 289 34.65 24.35 15.76
N SER A 290 34.28 24.22 14.48
CA SER A 290 34.04 22.91 13.83
C SER A 290 35.28 22.01 13.91
N LYS A 291 36.48 22.58 13.66
CA LYS A 291 37.74 21.84 13.81
C LYS A 291 37.97 21.37 15.25
N ALA A 292 37.75 22.23 16.24
CA ALA A 292 37.89 21.88 17.66
C ALA A 292 36.86 20.82 18.10
N ALA A 293 35.62 20.92 17.63
CA ALA A 293 34.58 19.92 17.88
C ALA A 293 34.94 18.55 17.29
N ARG A 294 35.49 18.52 16.06
CA ARG A 294 35.99 17.29 15.44
C ARG A 294 37.20 16.71 16.18
N LEU A 295 38.05 17.54 16.78
CA LEU A 295 39.15 17.08 17.64
C LEU A 295 38.61 16.47 18.94
N ALA A 296 37.61 17.09 19.57
CA ALA A 296 36.96 16.53 20.75
C ALA A 296 36.36 15.15 20.48
N ALA A 297 35.65 14.99 19.35
CA ALA A 297 35.04 13.72 18.96
C ALA A 297 36.05 12.60 18.67
N ARG A 298 37.31 12.95 18.38
CA ARG A 298 38.39 12.00 18.06
C ARG A 298 39.45 11.90 19.17
N ALA A 299 39.22 12.57 20.30
CA ALA A 299 40.19 12.62 21.40
C ALA A 299 40.44 11.22 21.96
N SER A 300 41.72 10.93 22.20
CA SER A 300 42.14 9.62 22.74
C SER A 300 42.08 9.58 24.26
N THR A 301 42.04 10.76 24.89
CA THR A 301 41.99 10.92 26.35
C THR A 301 40.88 11.88 26.74
N GLU A 302 40.38 11.70 27.96
CA GLU A 302 39.37 12.56 28.56
C GLU A 302 39.83 14.03 28.67
N GLY A 303 41.10 14.25 29.02
CA GLY A 303 41.68 15.60 29.11
C GLY A 303 41.71 16.34 27.77
N GLU A 304 42.07 15.65 26.68
CA GLU A 304 42.03 16.20 25.32
C GLU A 304 40.61 16.53 24.87
N ARG A 305 39.65 15.66 25.22
CA ARG A 305 38.23 15.84 24.91
C ARG A 305 37.68 17.08 25.61
N VAL A 306 37.89 17.20 26.92
CA VAL A 306 37.43 18.34 27.72
C VAL A 306 38.07 19.64 27.24
N ALA A 307 39.39 19.67 27.01
CA ALA A 307 40.06 20.87 26.52
C ALA A 307 39.52 21.33 25.15
N SER A 308 39.25 20.38 24.25
CA SER A 308 38.72 20.66 22.91
C SER A 308 37.25 21.14 22.96
N LEU A 309 36.42 20.57 23.84
CA LEU A 309 35.04 21.04 24.06
C LEU A 309 35.01 22.44 24.69
N THR A 310 35.85 22.71 25.69
CA THR A 310 35.98 24.04 26.31
C THR A 310 36.38 25.09 25.27
N GLN A 311 37.33 24.75 24.39
CA GLN A 311 37.74 25.64 23.30
C GLN A 311 36.63 25.84 22.27
N THR A 312 35.86 24.80 21.94
CA THR A 312 34.69 24.91 21.05
C THR A 312 33.65 25.84 21.66
N LYS A 313 33.27 25.62 22.91
CA LYS A 313 32.31 26.43 23.66
C LYS A 313 32.72 27.90 23.67
N ARG A 314 33.98 28.20 24.03
CA ARG A 314 34.50 29.57 24.03
C ARG A 314 34.35 30.27 22.68
N ILE A 315 34.58 29.56 21.58
CA ILE A 315 34.42 30.14 20.24
C ILE A 315 32.93 30.36 19.95
N LEU A 316 32.08 29.36 20.19
CA LEU A 316 30.64 29.47 19.92
C LEU A 316 29.97 30.59 20.74
N ASP A 317 30.31 30.71 22.02
CA ASP A 317 29.81 31.78 22.89
C ASP A 317 30.20 33.16 22.33
N SER A 318 31.41 33.28 21.76
CA SER A 318 31.86 34.53 21.12
C SER A 318 31.14 34.85 19.81
N LEU A 319 30.54 33.86 19.14
CA LEU A 319 29.75 34.10 17.93
C LEU A 319 28.41 34.77 18.28
N GLY A 320 27.82 34.48 19.44
CA GLY A 320 26.58 35.13 19.92
C GLY A 320 25.41 35.02 18.94
N LEU A 321 25.24 33.87 18.27
CA LEU A 321 24.18 33.62 17.29
C LEU A 321 23.11 32.70 17.90
N HIS A 322 21.83 33.09 17.81
CA HIS A 322 20.73 32.42 18.50
C HIS A 322 20.43 30.99 18.03
N TYR A 323 20.90 30.59 16.84
CA TYR A 323 20.75 29.24 16.28
C TYR A 323 21.98 28.34 16.51
N MET A 324 23.08 28.88 17.08
CA MET A 324 24.27 28.09 17.41
C MET A 324 24.02 27.13 18.58
N PRO A 325 24.77 26.01 18.66
CA PRO A 325 24.67 25.13 19.81
C PRO A 325 25.21 25.83 21.06
N GLU A 326 24.39 25.90 22.10
CA GLU A 326 24.86 26.17 23.46
C GLU A 326 25.50 24.90 24.00
N ILE A 327 26.80 24.94 24.27
CA ILE A 327 27.46 23.83 24.96
C ILE A 327 27.17 24.00 26.47
N GLY A 328 25.99 23.52 26.88
CA GLY A 328 25.67 23.30 28.28
C GLY A 328 26.61 22.23 28.85
N GLU A 329 27.26 22.52 29.98
CA GLU A 329 27.95 21.48 30.74
C GLU A 329 26.91 20.56 31.39
N PRO A 330 26.99 19.24 31.18
CA PRO A 330 26.96 18.33 32.29
C PRO A 330 28.43 17.97 32.58
N LEU A 331 29.05 18.73 33.48
CA LEU A 331 30.14 18.18 34.29
C LEU A 331 29.52 17.11 35.21
N ALA A 332 29.25 15.95 34.66
CA ALA A 332 29.02 14.71 35.40
C ALA A 332 30.22 13.82 35.01
N ILE A 333 31.30 13.78 35.77
CA ILE A 333 31.46 12.87 36.92
C ILE A 333 30.35 11.82 36.92
N GLU A 334 30.72 10.58 36.57
CA GLU A 334 29.92 9.34 36.46
C GLU A 334 29.27 9.05 35.09
N ARG A 335 30.02 8.30 34.26
CA ARG A 335 29.74 6.88 34.04
C ARG A 335 30.99 6.11 33.65
#